data_AF-A0A7S0DW11-F1
#
_entry.id   AF-A0A7S0DW11-F1
#
_cell.length_a   1.000
_cell.length_b   1.000
_cell.length_c   1.000
_cell.angle_alpha   90.00
_cell.angle_beta   90.00
_cell.angle_gamma   90.00
#
_symmetry.space_group_name_H-M   'P 1'
#
loop_
_entity.id
_entity.type
_entity.pdbx_description
1 polymer ?
#
loop_
_entity_poly.entity_id
_entity_poly.type
_entity_poly.pdbx_seq_one_letter_code
_entity_poly.pdbx_strand_id
1 'polypeptide(L)'
;MSEKEINSLLRQLMLIYAMNGKSISPVKLVLSSFSKDIEDRLLKFHGSENWFIEKTEAAFLEHYVHRMQSLVYLTADSDEEIESIDDDTVMTLVLIGKE
;
A
#
# COMPACT_ATOMS: atom_id res chain seq x y z
N MET A 1 5.12 6.14 15.22
CA MET A 1 6.20 5.34 14.63
C MET A 1 7.53 6.00 14.95
N SER A 2 8.54 5.23 15.36
CA SER A 2 9.91 5.73 15.50
C SER A 2 10.51 6.09 14.13
N GLU A 3 11.57 6.90 14.09
CA GLU A 3 12.26 7.20 12.82
C GLU A 3 12.77 5.93 12.12
N LYS A 4 13.18 4.93 12.91
CA LYS A 4 13.64 3.63 12.40
C LYS A 4 12.50 2.89 11.69
N GLU A 5 11.30 2.87 12.29
CA GLU A 5 10.11 2.27 11.69
C GLU A 5 9.68 3.00 10.41
N ILE A 6 9.73 4.33 10.39
CA ILE A 6 9.41 5.13 9.20
C ILE A 6 10.39 4.81 8.06
N ASN A 7 11.70 4.73 8.36
CA ASN A 7 12.69 4.35 7.36
C ASN A 7 12.51 2.91 6.85
N SER A 8 12.07 1.99 7.72
CA SER A 8 11.71 0.62 7.33
C SER A 8 10.50 0.61 6.39
N LEU A 9 9.45 1.36 6.74
CA LEU A 9 8.25 1.53 5.92
C LEU A 9 8.58 2.07 4.52
N LEU A 10 9.38 3.14 4.43
CA LEU A 10 9.78 3.72 3.16
C LEU A 10 10.55 2.72 2.27
N ARG A 11 11.40 1.88 2.88
CA ARG A 11 12.09 0.80 2.16
C ARG A 11 11.13 -0.27 1.64
N GLN A 12 10.13 -0.65 2.43
CA GLN A 12 9.10 -1.60 1.99
C GLN A 12 8.29 -1.03 0.82
N LEU A 13 7.91 0.26 0.88
CA LEU A 13 7.23 0.93 -0.23
C LEU A 13 8.07 0.94 -1.51
N MET A 14 9.36 1.26 -1.43
CA MET A 14 10.28 1.16 -2.56
C MET A 14 10.34 -0.25 -3.16
N LEU A 15 10.42 -1.27 -2.29
CA LEU A 15 10.46 -2.66 -2.73
C LEU A 15 9.15 -3.06 -3.44
N ILE A 16 8.00 -2.73 -2.84
CA ILE A 16 6.68 -3.03 -3.42
C ILE A 16 6.55 -2.40 -4.79
N TYR A 17 6.88 -1.10 -4.93
CA TYR A 17 6.80 -0.42 -6.22
C TYR A 17 7.73 -1.05 -7.26
N ALA A 18 8.99 -1.32 -6.89
CA ALA A 18 9.97 -1.93 -7.78
C ALA A 18 9.59 -3.35 -8.22
N MET A 19 8.98 -4.15 -7.33
CA MET A 19 8.49 -5.49 -7.66
C MET A 19 7.24 -5.44 -8.53
N ASN A 20 6.30 -4.53 -8.24
CA ASN A 20 5.10 -4.36 -9.05
C ASN A 20 5.44 -4.01 -10.51
N GLY A 21 6.40 -3.08 -10.73
CA GLY A 21 6.85 -2.71 -12.07
C GLY A 21 7.58 -3.83 -12.83
N LYS A 22 8.01 -4.90 -12.15
CA LYS A 22 8.63 -6.09 -12.76
C LYS A 22 7.67 -7.28 -12.83
N SER A 23 6.44 -7.15 -12.31
CA SER A 23 5.45 -8.21 -12.30
C SER A 23 4.96 -8.52 -13.71
N ILE A 24 4.61 -9.79 -13.96
CA ILE A 24 3.94 -10.22 -15.19
C ILE A 24 2.55 -9.56 -15.30
N SER A 25 1.90 -9.32 -14.16
CA SER A 25 0.64 -8.60 -14.05
C SER A 25 0.77 -7.52 -12.97
N PRO A 26 1.14 -6.28 -13.33
CA PRO A 26 1.23 -5.18 -12.39
C PRO A 26 -0.16 -4.79 -11.87
N VAL A 27 -0.27 -4.49 -10.58
CA VAL A 27 -1.51 -4.02 -9.95
C VAL A 27 -1.49 -2.50 -9.78
N LYS A 28 -2.68 -1.91 -9.65
CA LYS A 28 -2.82 -0.51 -9.24
C LYS A 28 -2.44 -0.39 -7.76
N LEU A 29 -1.42 0.40 -7.46
CA LEU A 29 -1.02 0.70 -6.08
C LEU A 29 -1.73 1.95 -5.58
N VAL A 30 -2.28 1.88 -4.37
CA VAL A 30 -2.93 3.00 -3.68
C VAL A 30 -2.36 3.12 -2.27
N LEU A 31 -1.91 4.32 -1.90
CA LEU A 31 -1.54 4.69 -0.55
C LEU A 31 -2.68 5.50 0.08
N SER A 32 -3.47 4.85 0.93
CA SER A 32 -4.54 5.48 1.72
C SER A 32 -4.03 5.98 3.06
N SER A 33 -4.77 6.89 3.70
CA SER A 33 -4.34 7.58 4.92
C SER A 33 -2.93 8.19 4.77
N PHE A 34 -2.57 8.57 3.55
CA PHE A 34 -1.23 9.01 3.20
C PHE A 34 -1.05 10.46 3.67
N SER A 35 -0.01 10.70 4.45
CA SER A 35 0.26 12.03 5.02
C SER A 35 1.40 12.73 4.31
N LYS A 36 1.40 14.06 4.41
CA LYS A 36 2.43 14.91 3.83
C LYS A 36 3.84 14.64 4.39
N ASP A 37 3.99 14.25 5.66
CA ASP A 37 5.31 13.89 6.21
C ASP A 37 5.90 12.65 5.51
N ILE A 38 5.08 11.64 5.20
CA ILE A 38 5.52 10.48 4.43
C ILE A 38 5.84 10.89 2.99
N GLU A 39 5.06 11.79 2.39
CA GLU A 39 5.35 12.33 1.06
C GLU A 39 6.71 13.04 0.99
N ASP A 40 6.95 13.98 1.89
CA ASP A 40 8.19 14.76 1.94
C ASP A 40 9.41 13.86 2.17
N ARG A 41 9.25 12.74 2.88
CA ARG A 41 10.29 11.73 3.04
C ARG A 41 10.45 10.85 1.81
N LEU A 42 9.36 10.48 1.15
CA LEU A 42 9.38 9.67 -0.07
C LEU A 42 10.07 10.43 -1.21
N LEU A 43 9.76 11.72 -1.37
CA LEU A 43 10.35 12.59 -2.40
C LEU A 43 11.87 12.79 -2.28
N LYS A 44 12.49 12.38 -1.16
CA LYS A 44 13.95 12.34 -1.01
C LYS A 44 14.59 11.21 -1.82
N PHE A 45 13.83 10.21 -2.24
CA PHE A 45 14.31 9.14 -3.10
C PHE A 45 14.19 9.56 -4.57
N HIS A 46 15.31 9.51 -5.29
CA HIS A 46 15.35 9.83 -6.71
C HIS A 46 14.35 8.99 -7.52
N GLY A 47 13.53 9.65 -8.33
CA GLY A 47 12.57 9.00 -9.22
C GLY A 47 11.23 8.67 -8.57
N SER A 48 11.08 8.87 -7.26
CA SER A 48 9.81 8.66 -6.54
C SER A 48 8.70 9.62 -6.99
N GLU A 49 9.07 10.80 -7.48
CA GLU A 49 8.18 11.79 -8.06
C GLU A 49 7.49 11.31 -9.35
N ASN A 50 8.07 10.31 -10.02
CA ASN A 50 7.55 9.72 -11.26
C ASN A 50 6.79 8.41 -11.02
N TRP A 51 6.55 8.02 -9.77
CA TRP A 51 5.87 6.77 -9.48
C TRP A 51 4.40 6.81 -9.85
N PHE A 52 3.93 5.77 -10.57
CA PHE A 52 2.52 5.58 -10.87
C PHE A 52 1.79 4.94 -9.69
N ILE A 53 1.55 5.73 -8.64
CA ILE A 53 0.84 5.32 -7.42
C ILE A 53 -0.24 6.36 -7.12
N GLU A 54 -1.44 5.91 -6.80
CA GLU A 54 -2.48 6.80 -6.27
C GLU A 54 -2.23 7.07 -4.79
N LYS A 55 -2.33 8.33 -4.38
CA LYS A 55 -2.17 8.76 -2.99
C LYS A 55 -3.46 9.44 -2.55
N THR A 56 -3.95 9.09 -1.37
CA THR A 56 -5.14 9.72 -0.79
C THR A 56 -4.99 9.86 0.71
N GLU A 57 -5.42 11.01 1.24
CA GLU A 57 -5.51 11.25 2.68
C GLU A 57 -6.68 10.48 3.31
N ALA A 58 -7.67 10.08 2.50
CA ALA A 58 -8.83 9.32 2.97
C ALA A 58 -8.44 7.94 3.45
N ALA A 59 -9.15 7.43 4.46
CA ALA A 59 -8.94 6.06 4.93
C ALA A 59 -9.36 5.05 3.85
N PHE A 60 -8.75 3.86 3.85
CA PHE A 60 -9.00 2.81 2.86
C PHE A 60 -10.50 2.53 2.64
N LEU A 61 -11.26 2.36 3.73
CA LEU A 61 -12.70 2.07 3.67
C LEU A 61 -13.53 3.25 3.13
N GLU A 62 -13.13 4.48 3.43
CA GLU A 62 -13.80 5.69 2.94
C GLU A 62 -13.55 5.84 1.43
N HIS A 63 -12.31 5.64 1.00
CA HIS A 63 -11.91 5.72 -0.40
C HIS A 63 -12.64 4.69 -1.28
N TYR A 64 -12.93 3.51 -0.74
CA TYR A 64 -13.62 2.43 -1.44
C TYR A 64 -15.06 2.15 -0.96
N VAL A 65 -15.74 3.15 -0.40
CA VAL A 65 -17.11 3.00 0.14
C VAL A 65 -18.12 2.43 -0.86
N HIS A 66 -17.94 2.68 -2.16
CA HIS A 66 -18.82 2.15 -3.22
C HIS A 66 -18.50 0.72 -3.65
N ARG A 67 -17.42 0.13 -3.12
CA ARG A 67 -16.90 -1.19 -3.50
C ARG A 67 -16.69 -2.10 -2.29
N MET A 68 -17.39 -1.86 -1.17
CA MET A 68 -17.17 -2.60 0.08
C MET A 68 -17.24 -4.13 -0.07
N GLN A 69 -18.09 -4.64 -0.97
CA GLN A 69 -18.23 -6.09 -1.20
C GLN A 69 -17.02 -6.73 -1.88
N SER A 70 -16.15 -5.94 -2.53
CA SER A 70 -14.92 -6.42 -3.17
C SER A 70 -13.66 -6.10 -2.38
N LEU A 71 -13.79 -5.68 -1.10
CA LEU A 71 -12.66 -5.36 -0.24
C LEU A 71 -12.23 -6.58 0.56
N VAL A 72 -10.93 -6.90 0.48
CA VAL A 72 -10.30 -7.95 1.28
C VAL A 72 -9.21 -7.32 2.15
N TYR A 73 -9.34 -7.49 3.47
CA TYR A 73 -8.38 -6.98 4.44
C TYR A 73 -7.39 -8.08 4.83
N LEU A 74 -6.13 -7.93 4.41
CA LEU A 74 -5.10 -8.93 4.69
C LEU A 74 -4.60 -8.76 6.13
N THR A 75 -4.87 -9.76 6.97
CA THR A 75 -4.38 -9.82 8.35
C THR A 75 -3.98 -11.25 8.71
N ALA A 76 -2.97 -11.38 9.55
CA ALA A 76 -2.54 -12.68 10.07
C ALA A 76 -3.54 -13.28 11.08
N ASP A 77 -4.45 -12.47 11.60
CA ASP A 77 -5.47 -12.88 12.58
C ASP A 77 -6.78 -13.35 11.91
N SER A 78 -6.78 -13.54 10.59
CA SER A 78 -7.96 -14.03 9.85
C SER A 78 -8.09 -15.54 10.00
N ASP A 79 -9.31 -16.02 10.25
CA ASP A 79 -9.65 -17.45 10.21
C ASP A 79 -9.77 -17.98 8.77
N GLU A 80 -9.88 -17.09 7.78
CA GLU A 80 -10.02 -17.42 6.36
C GLU A 80 -8.66 -17.37 5.62
N GLU A 81 -8.41 -18.39 4.78
CA GLU A 81 -7.28 -18.45 3.86
C GLU A 81 -7.69 -17.97 2.45
N ILE A 82 -6.81 -17.21 1.79
CA ILE A 82 -7.03 -16.77 0.40
C ILE A 82 -6.56 -17.86 -0.55
N GLU A 83 -7.51 -18.53 -1.22
CA GLU A 83 -7.21 -19.57 -2.20
C GLU A 83 -6.95 -19.00 -3.61
N SER A 84 -7.57 -17.87 -3.96
CA SER A 84 -7.42 -17.20 -5.25
C SER A 84 -7.62 -15.69 -5.15
N ILE A 85 -7.07 -14.96 -6.12
CA ILE A 85 -7.23 -13.51 -6.26
C ILE A 85 -7.96 -13.25 -7.57
N ASP A 86 -9.15 -12.66 -7.51
CA ASP A 86 -9.89 -12.21 -8.69
C ASP A 86 -9.42 -10.80 -9.11
N ASP A 87 -9.43 -10.53 -10.42
CA ASP A 87 -8.97 -9.25 -10.99
C ASP A 87 -9.71 -8.02 -10.44
N ASP A 88 -10.96 -8.19 -10.01
CA ASP A 88 -11.78 -7.13 -9.43
C ASP A 88 -11.59 -6.95 -7.92
N THR A 89 -10.77 -7.79 -7.27
CA THR A 89 -10.55 -7.72 -5.81
C THR A 89 -9.66 -6.55 -5.43
N VAL A 90 -10.07 -5.77 -4.44
CA VAL A 90 -9.23 -4.72 -3.85
C VAL A 90 -8.70 -5.22 -2.50
N MET A 91 -7.41 -5.48 -2.45
CA MET A 91 -6.73 -5.92 -1.23
C MET A 91 -6.02 -4.76 -0.55
N THR A 92 -6.04 -4.76 0.78
CA THR A 92 -5.23 -3.86 1.59
C THR A 92 -4.27 -4.63 2.49
N LEU A 93 -3.06 -4.11 2.60
CA LEU A 93 -2.02 -4.58 3.52
C LEU A 93 -1.66 -3.43 4.45
N VAL A 94 -1.72 -3.67 5.76
CA VAL A 94 -1.21 -2.70 6.71
C VAL A 94 0.31 -2.81 6.79
N LEU A 95 1.00 -1.76 6.37
CA LEU A 95 2.44 -1.65 6.56
C LEU A 95 2.72 -1.12 7.97
N ILE A 96 2.94 -2.02 8.91
CA ILE A 96 3.39 -1.67 10.26
C ILE A 96 4.92 -1.71 10.28
N GLY A 97 5.55 -0.64 10.76
CA GLY A 97 6.96 -0.67 11.08
C GLY A 97 7.19 -1.69 12.19
N LYS A 98 7.87 -2.81 11.90
CA LYS A 98 8.27 -3.78 12.92
C LYS A 98 9.06 -3.09 14.03
N GLU A 99 8.68 -3.35 15.28
CA GLU A 99 9.45 -3.02 16.50
C GLU A 99 10.84 -3.70 16.47
#